data_AF-A0A7S2TZA3-F1
#
_entry.id   AF-A0A7S2TZA3-F1
#
_cell.length_a   1.000
_cell.length_b   1.000
_cell.length_c   1.000
_cell.angle_alpha   90.00
_cell.angle_beta   90.00
_cell.angle_gamma   90.00
#
_symmetry.space_group_name_H-M   'P 1'
#
loop_
_entity.id
_entity.type
_entity.pdbx_description
1 polymer ?
#
loop_
_entity_poly.entity_id
_entity_poly.type
_entity_poly.pdbx_seq_one_letter_code
_entity_poly.pdbx_strand_id
1 'polypeptide(L)'
;MSAGMWPGFMYEIQKKYLANQGMTTPGVVVMIPALGVNFLCNFLLVPRIGFAGASVSIVTSLWLMNVLLFLYIRCRSLHKKTWPRGGWRDTGWDARCLRQWSEMFKLGTPGALMLVLEWGIFEVNAFLAARLGANALACHSILTQTAGLFYMLPLGIGVAVTTLVGNALGEAQPEVARRYMYVGLGVGALLITVQGGVVCFILRGTWPALFTNDETVVKMVTDILPWFALFAFPDEMQGIMAGAFRSMGRQMLGAKINGICYPFVGLTLSYILSDTLKGGILGIWQGLICAVTLTFFLYAAFLVCFADWERESRIAVRRAGKKDRRTVTATHGDDDIEFSRIASLGSSDAALFRDDNEDVDVDGDDVNRDCDDDDDDDDTLRRATSDVSLDRARSSMQLIGGRLSSESDIHMLAA
;
A
#
# COMPACT_ATOMS: atom_id res chain seq x y z
N MET A 1 -7.45 -26.60 -0.78
CA MET A 1 -7.67 -25.24 -0.20
C MET A 1 -8.73 -25.37 0.88
N SER A 2 -8.50 -24.85 2.09
CA SER A 2 -9.51 -24.95 3.16
C SER A 2 -10.77 -24.16 2.79
N ALA A 3 -11.95 -24.62 3.21
CA ALA A 3 -13.23 -23.97 2.90
C ALA A 3 -13.35 -22.51 3.39
N GLY A 4 -12.43 -22.05 4.26
CA GLY A 4 -12.34 -20.68 4.75
C GLY A 4 -11.40 -19.77 3.94
N MET A 5 -10.50 -20.31 3.11
CA MET A 5 -9.55 -19.48 2.35
C MET A 5 -10.25 -18.56 1.35
N TRP A 6 -11.24 -19.09 0.61
CA TRP A 6 -12.00 -18.32 -0.37
C TRP A 6 -12.77 -17.13 0.23
N PRO A 7 -13.63 -17.32 1.26
CA PRO A 7 -14.33 -16.18 1.87
C PRO A 7 -13.38 -15.22 2.57
N GLY A 8 -12.28 -15.70 3.17
CA GLY A 8 -11.26 -14.82 3.75
C GLY A 8 -10.60 -13.92 2.70
N PHE A 9 -10.24 -14.48 1.54
CA PHE A 9 -9.70 -13.70 0.43
C PHE A 9 -10.70 -12.65 -0.09
N MET A 10 -11.97 -13.04 -0.27
CA MET A 10 -13.02 -12.11 -0.71
C MET A 10 -13.28 -10.99 0.30
N TYR A 11 -13.26 -11.31 1.59
CA TYR A 11 -13.34 -10.33 2.66
C TYR A 11 -12.19 -9.32 2.61
N GLU A 12 -10.95 -9.78 2.41
CA GLU A 12 -9.79 -8.89 2.28
C GLU A 12 -9.87 -7.98 1.04
N ILE A 13 -10.39 -8.47 -0.09
CA ILE A 13 -10.63 -7.63 -1.26
C ILE A 13 -11.65 -6.53 -0.94
N GLN A 14 -12.79 -6.89 -0.34
CA GLN A 14 -13.84 -5.94 0.02
C GLN A 14 -13.36 -4.89 1.03
N LYS A 15 -12.56 -5.32 2.02
CA LYS A 15 -11.91 -4.41 2.98
C LYS A 15 -10.98 -3.43 2.29
N LYS A 16 -10.10 -3.90 1.40
CA LYS A 16 -9.17 -3.04 0.66
C LYS A 16 -9.91 -2.07 -0.26
N TYR A 17 -10.98 -2.53 -0.90
CA TYR A 17 -11.87 -1.68 -1.71
C TYR A 17 -12.45 -0.51 -0.91
N LEU A 18 -12.94 -0.76 0.31
CA LEU A 18 -13.48 0.28 1.17
C LEU A 18 -12.38 1.17 1.78
N ALA A 19 -11.25 0.58 2.18
CA ALA A 19 -10.11 1.31 2.71
C ALA A 19 -9.59 2.35 1.71
N ASN A 20 -9.47 1.99 0.43
CA ASN A 20 -9.03 2.91 -0.63
C ASN A 20 -9.98 4.11 -0.83
N GLN A 21 -11.25 4.00 -0.41
CA GLN A 21 -12.22 5.10 -0.42
C GLN A 21 -12.22 5.93 0.87
N GLY A 22 -11.28 5.68 1.79
CA GLY A 22 -11.25 6.30 3.12
C GLY A 22 -12.27 5.73 4.10
N MET A 23 -12.90 4.59 3.78
CA MET A 23 -13.95 3.98 4.60
C MET A 23 -13.44 2.72 5.30
N THR A 24 -12.79 2.86 6.45
CA THR A 24 -12.22 1.71 7.19
C THR A 24 -13.18 1.12 8.23
N THR A 25 -14.10 1.94 8.78
CA THR A 25 -15.04 1.54 9.83
C THR A 25 -15.88 0.31 9.50
N PRO A 26 -16.47 0.15 8.29
CA PRO A 26 -17.32 -1.01 8.00
C PRO A 26 -16.60 -2.35 8.13
N GLY A 27 -15.33 -2.40 7.74
CA GLY A 27 -14.51 -3.60 7.85
C GLY A 27 -14.28 -4.02 9.32
N VAL A 28 -14.28 -3.09 10.26
CA VAL A 28 -14.13 -3.39 11.69
C VAL A 28 -15.47 -3.76 12.33
N VAL A 29 -16.54 -3.05 11.98
CA VAL A 29 -17.88 -3.29 12.56
C VAL A 29 -18.38 -4.70 12.28
N VAL A 30 -18.11 -5.25 11.08
CA VAL A 30 -18.50 -6.62 10.74
C VAL A 30 -17.70 -7.69 11.49
N MET A 31 -16.55 -7.34 12.09
CA MET A 31 -15.77 -8.27 12.90
C MET A 31 -16.45 -8.58 14.24
N ILE A 32 -17.19 -7.62 14.81
CA ILE A 32 -17.85 -7.76 16.13
C ILE A 32 -18.84 -8.93 16.15
N PRO A 33 -19.86 -8.99 15.26
CA PRO A 33 -20.78 -10.12 15.23
C PRO A 33 -20.08 -11.43 14.82
N ALA A 34 -19.06 -11.36 13.95
CA ALA A 34 -18.29 -12.53 13.57
C ALA A 34 -17.51 -13.13 14.75
N LEU A 35 -16.94 -12.29 15.61
CA LEU A 35 -16.27 -12.72 16.84
C LEU A 35 -17.25 -13.38 17.82
N GLY A 36 -18.44 -12.81 17.97
CA GLY A 36 -19.50 -13.39 18.79
C GLY A 36 -19.94 -14.78 18.30
N VAL A 37 -20.12 -14.93 16.99
CA VAL A 37 -20.42 -16.24 16.37
C VAL A 37 -19.25 -17.20 16.52
N ASN A 38 -18.01 -16.73 16.35
CA ASN A 38 -16.82 -17.56 16.54
C ASN A 38 -16.75 -18.13 17.97
N PHE A 39 -16.99 -17.29 18.97
CA PHE A 39 -17.01 -17.68 20.37
C PHE A 39 -18.12 -18.71 20.64
N LEU A 40 -19.33 -18.44 20.15
CA LEU A 40 -20.47 -19.35 20.32
C LEU A 40 -20.23 -20.71 19.65
N CYS A 41 -19.73 -20.71 18.42
CA CYS A 41 -19.40 -21.94 17.70
C CYS A 41 -18.29 -22.71 18.43
N ASN A 42 -17.24 -22.05 18.94
CA ASN A 42 -16.21 -22.74 19.70
C ASN A 42 -16.77 -23.37 20.98
N PHE A 43 -17.56 -22.61 21.75
CA PHE A 43 -18.20 -23.10 22.97
C PHE A 43 -19.10 -24.31 22.73
N LEU A 44 -19.82 -24.34 21.61
CA LEU A 44 -20.77 -25.42 21.29
C LEU A 44 -20.12 -26.62 20.57
N LEU A 45 -19.17 -26.39 19.67
CA LEU A 45 -18.64 -27.42 18.78
C LEU A 45 -17.40 -28.10 19.34
N VAL A 46 -16.51 -27.39 20.03
CA VAL A 46 -15.27 -27.98 20.57
C VAL A 46 -15.57 -29.13 21.55
N PRO A 47 -16.53 -29.03 22.48
CA PRO A 47 -16.87 -30.16 23.36
C PRO A 47 -17.50 -31.35 22.63
N ARG A 48 -18.11 -31.15 21.45
CA ARG A 48 -18.87 -32.19 20.72
C ARG A 48 -18.03 -32.93 19.69
N ILE A 49 -17.23 -32.19 18.92
CA ILE A 49 -16.46 -32.71 17.78
C ILE A 49 -14.95 -32.46 17.92
N GLY A 50 -14.49 -32.07 19.11
CA GLY A 50 -13.09 -31.86 19.44
C GLY A 50 -12.44 -30.73 18.63
N PHE A 51 -11.18 -30.93 18.23
CA PHE A 51 -10.39 -29.95 17.48
C PHE A 51 -11.05 -29.50 16.17
N ALA A 52 -11.80 -30.38 15.50
CA ALA A 52 -12.53 -30.04 14.27
C ALA A 52 -13.55 -28.91 14.50
N GLY A 53 -14.11 -28.79 15.71
CA GLY A 53 -15.04 -27.72 16.08
C GLY A 53 -14.42 -26.33 16.02
N ALA A 54 -13.14 -26.19 16.38
CA ALA A 54 -12.43 -24.93 16.28
C ALA A 54 -12.24 -24.52 14.81
N SER A 55 -11.88 -25.48 13.94
CA SER A 55 -11.73 -25.22 12.51
C SER A 55 -13.05 -24.80 11.86
N VAL A 56 -14.15 -25.47 12.18
CA VAL A 56 -15.49 -25.11 11.68
C VAL A 56 -15.88 -23.70 12.13
N SER A 57 -15.64 -23.37 13.39
CA SER A 57 -15.94 -22.03 13.95
C SER A 57 -15.24 -20.91 13.18
N ILE A 58 -13.96 -21.10 12.85
CA ILE A 58 -13.18 -20.14 12.05
C ILE A 58 -13.75 -20.02 10.63
N VAL A 59 -14.01 -21.14 9.96
CA VAL A 59 -14.57 -21.14 8.59
C VAL A 59 -15.92 -20.40 8.55
N THR A 60 -16.81 -20.70 9.48
CA THR A 60 -18.13 -20.04 9.58
C THR A 60 -17.99 -18.54 9.82
N SER A 61 -17.04 -18.13 10.66
CA SER A 61 -16.79 -16.72 10.95
C SER A 61 -16.28 -15.96 9.73
N LEU A 62 -15.37 -16.56 8.94
CA LEU A 62 -14.86 -15.96 7.71
C LEU A 62 -15.96 -15.78 6.65
N TRP A 63 -16.84 -16.77 6.50
CA TRP A 63 -18.03 -16.64 5.65
C TRP A 63 -18.95 -15.52 6.10
N LEU A 64 -19.21 -15.43 7.41
CA LEU A 64 -20.05 -14.40 7.98
C LEU A 64 -19.48 -12.99 7.76
N MET A 65 -18.17 -12.80 8.00
CA MET A 65 -17.48 -11.53 7.73
C MET A 65 -17.61 -11.11 6.25
N ASN A 66 -17.38 -12.06 5.33
CA ASN A 66 -17.49 -11.83 3.91
C ASN A 66 -18.91 -11.42 3.48
N VAL A 67 -19.93 -12.13 3.96
CA VAL A 67 -21.33 -11.87 3.62
C VAL A 67 -21.80 -10.54 4.22
N LEU A 68 -21.52 -10.28 5.50
CA LEU A 68 -21.94 -9.04 6.17
C LEU A 68 -21.31 -7.82 5.51
N LEU A 69 -20.04 -7.87 5.15
CA LEU A 69 -19.37 -6.75 4.49
C LEU A 69 -19.96 -6.50 3.09
N PHE A 70 -20.25 -7.57 2.35
CA PHE A 70 -20.87 -7.47 1.03
C PHE A 70 -22.26 -6.85 1.11
N LEU A 71 -23.09 -7.32 2.05
CA LEU A 71 -24.41 -6.76 2.31
C LEU A 71 -24.31 -5.28 2.72
N TYR A 72 -23.35 -4.93 3.57
CA TYR A 72 -23.13 -3.54 3.98
C TYR A 72 -22.83 -2.63 2.77
N ILE A 73 -21.93 -3.04 1.87
CA ILE A 73 -21.60 -2.30 0.63
C ILE A 73 -22.83 -2.10 -0.26
N ARG A 74 -23.70 -3.11 -0.34
CA ARG A 74 -24.92 -3.08 -1.16
C ARG A 74 -26.00 -2.21 -0.53
N CYS A 75 -26.36 -2.46 0.73
CA CYS A 75 -27.40 -1.74 1.46
C CYS A 75 -27.09 -0.24 1.58
N ARG A 76 -25.83 0.12 1.84
CA ARG A 76 -25.40 1.53 1.92
C ARG A 76 -25.10 2.16 0.56
N SER A 77 -25.32 1.44 -0.55
CA SER A 77 -25.11 1.93 -1.91
C SER A 77 -23.68 2.46 -2.19
N LEU A 78 -22.68 2.01 -1.44
CA LEU A 78 -21.29 2.49 -1.54
C LEU A 78 -20.63 2.12 -2.88
N HIS A 79 -21.17 1.10 -3.54
CA HIS A 79 -20.73 0.67 -4.86
C HIS A 79 -21.14 1.62 -6.00
N LYS A 80 -22.11 2.52 -5.81
CA LYS A 80 -22.69 3.32 -6.92
C LYS A 80 -21.70 4.25 -7.64
N LYS A 81 -20.61 4.66 -6.98
CA LYS A 81 -19.58 5.53 -7.56
C LYS A 81 -18.54 4.77 -8.37
N THR A 82 -18.39 3.46 -8.16
CA THR A 82 -17.25 2.68 -8.67
C THR A 82 -17.68 1.51 -9.54
N TRP A 83 -18.84 0.91 -9.28
CA TRP A 83 -19.39 -0.13 -10.14
C TRP A 83 -20.18 0.50 -11.30
N PRO A 84 -20.09 -0.06 -12.52
CA PRO A 84 -20.89 0.42 -13.66
C PRO A 84 -22.37 0.53 -13.29
N ARG A 85 -23.03 1.60 -13.75
CA ARG A 85 -24.47 1.78 -13.56
C ARG A 85 -25.22 0.79 -14.44
N GLY A 86 -25.49 -0.39 -13.88
CA GLY A 86 -26.33 -1.38 -14.50
C GLY A 86 -26.58 -2.54 -13.54
N GLY A 87 -27.64 -3.31 -13.77
CA GLY A 87 -28.14 -4.34 -12.83
C GLY A 87 -27.15 -5.49 -12.61
N TRP A 88 -27.65 -6.63 -12.11
CA TRP A 88 -26.82 -7.84 -11.91
C TRP A 88 -26.02 -8.28 -13.16
N ARG A 89 -26.43 -7.85 -14.36
CA ARG A 89 -25.76 -8.12 -15.65
C ARG A 89 -24.55 -7.23 -15.93
N ASP A 90 -24.41 -6.07 -15.28
CA ASP A 90 -23.30 -5.11 -15.45
C ASP A 90 -22.34 -5.11 -14.24
N THR A 91 -22.36 -6.18 -13.45
CA THR A 91 -21.63 -6.35 -12.17
C THR A 91 -20.11 -6.44 -12.31
N GLY A 92 -19.53 -5.98 -13.41
CA GLY A 92 -18.09 -6.02 -13.64
C GLY A 92 -17.55 -7.41 -13.97
N TRP A 93 -18.41 -8.42 -14.16
CA TRP A 93 -18.07 -9.76 -14.69
C TRP A 93 -17.91 -9.73 -16.22
N ASP A 94 -17.23 -8.70 -16.71
CA ASP A 94 -16.90 -8.54 -18.11
C ASP A 94 -15.40 -8.77 -18.29
N ALA A 95 -14.95 -9.18 -19.47
CA ALA A 95 -13.53 -9.38 -19.79
C ALA A 95 -12.67 -8.14 -19.47
N ARG A 96 -13.29 -6.95 -19.39
CA ARG A 96 -12.69 -5.71 -18.88
C ARG A 96 -12.08 -5.85 -17.47
N CYS A 97 -12.60 -6.74 -16.61
CA CYS A 97 -12.03 -6.99 -15.29
C CYS A 97 -10.67 -7.71 -15.34
N LEU A 98 -10.37 -8.40 -16.44
CA LEU A 98 -9.10 -9.09 -16.65
C LEU A 98 -8.01 -8.17 -17.24
N ARG A 99 -8.38 -7.00 -17.78
CA ARG A 99 -7.47 -6.12 -18.55
C ARG A 99 -6.26 -5.58 -17.75
N GLN A 100 -6.36 -5.49 -16.42
CA GLN A 100 -5.28 -4.97 -15.55
C GLN A 100 -4.62 -6.04 -14.67
N TRP A 101 -4.84 -7.32 -14.95
CA TRP A 101 -4.25 -8.41 -14.16
C TRP A 101 -2.73 -8.46 -14.24
N SER A 102 -2.13 -8.09 -15.38
CA SER A 102 -0.67 -8.00 -15.54
C SER A 102 -0.06 -7.00 -14.55
N GLU A 103 -0.62 -5.80 -14.44
CA GLU A 103 -0.15 -4.78 -13.49
C GLU A 103 -0.42 -5.20 -12.04
N MET A 104 -1.55 -5.89 -11.78
CA MET A 104 -1.84 -6.49 -10.48
C MET A 104 -0.77 -7.51 -10.07
N PHE A 105 -0.36 -8.43 -10.95
CA PHE A 105 0.70 -9.38 -10.64
C PHE A 105 2.08 -8.72 -10.52
N LYS A 106 2.36 -7.70 -11.34
CA LYS A 106 3.61 -6.95 -11.30
C LYS A 106 3.85 -6.28 -9.95
N LEU A 107 2.79 -5.86 -9.25
CA LEU A 107 2.86 -5.28 -7.90
C LEU A 107 2.57 -6.30 -6.79
N GLY A 108 1.65 -7.23 -7.04
CA GLY A 108 1.16 -8.23 -6.09
C GLY A 108 2.16 -9.33 -5.80
N THR A 109 2.81 -9.89 -6.82
CA THR A 109 3.80 -10.97 -6.64
C THR A 109 4.99 -10.50 -5.80
N PRO A 110 5.61 -9.33 -6.06
CA PRO A 110 6.70 -8.84 -5.22
C PRO A 110 6.22 -8.47 -3.81
N GLY A 111 4.99 -7.96 -3.66
CA GLY A 111 4.39 -7.71 -2.35
C GLY A 111 4.17 -8.98 -1.52
N ALA A 112 3.72 -10.06 -2.17
CA ALA A 112 3.59 -11.38 -1.53
C ALA A 112 4.96 -11.94 -1.15
N LEU A 113 5.95 -11.84 -2.05
CA LEU A 113 7.31 -12.28 -1.78
C LEU A 113 7.94 -11.52 -0.60
N MET A 114 7.74 -10.21 -0.53
CA MET A 114 8.19 -9.36 0.58
C MET A 114 7.67 -9.87 1.93
N LEU A 115 6.37 -10.19 2.01
CA LEU A 115 5.74 -10.74 3.22
C LEU A 115 6.18 -12.17 3.54
N VAL A 116 6.27 -13.03 2.53
CA VAL A 116 6.70 -14.44 2.73
C VAL A 116 8.12 -14.50 3.25
N LEU A 117 9.01 -13.62 2.79
CA LEU A 117 10.39 -13.56 3.29
C LEU A 117 10.44 -13.04 4.74
N GLU A 118 9.63 -12.04 5.06
CA GLU A 118 9.53 -11.45 6.41
C GLU A 118 8.98 -12.46 7.42
N TRP A 119 7.89 -13.16 7.09
CA TRP A 119 7.25 -14.10 8.04
C TRP A 119 7.85 -15.50 7.97
N GLY A 120 8.32 -15.92 6.79
CA GLY A 120 8.87 -17.26 6.58
C GLY A 120 10.12 -17.55 7.41
N ILE A 121 10.90 -16.51 7.79
CA ILE A 121 12.07 -16.70 8.66
C ILE A 121 11.68 -17.26 10.04
N PHE A 122 10.53 -16.88 10.60
CA PHE A 122 10.09 -17.37 11.91
C PHE A 122 9.77 -18.87 11.87
N GLU A 123 9.20 -19.34 10.75
CA GLU A 123 8.89 -20.75 10.51
C GLU A 123 10.17 -21.57 10.32
N VAL A 124 11.12 -21.07 9.53
CA VAL A 124 12.42 -21.74 9.37
C VAL A 124 13.18 -21.80 10.70
N ASN A 125 13.15 -20.73 11.48
CA ASN A 125 13.73 -20.71 12.81
C ASN A 125 12.99 -21.59 13.81
N ALA A 126 11.70 -21.88 13.61
CA ALA A 126 10.98 -22.86 14.41
C ALA A 126 11.54 -24.29 14.17
N PHE A 127 11.87 -24.64 12.93
CA PHE A 127 12.58 -25.91 12.65
C PHE A 127 13.95 -25.96 13.31
N LEU A 128 14.68 -24.84 13.32
CA LEU A 128 15.97 -24.74 14.02
C LEU A 128 15.80 -24.89 15.54
N ALA A 129 14.81 -24.23 16.14
CA ALA A 129 14.48 -24.36 17.55
C ALA A 129 14.04 -25.79 17.91
N ALA A 130 13.31 -26.47 17.01
CA ALA A 130 12.92 -27.87 17.19
C ALA A 130 14.13 -28.82 17.30
N ARG A 131 15.21 -28.54 16.56
CA ARG A 131 16.47 -29.30 16.65
C ARG A 131 17.17 -29.13 18.00
N LEU A 132 17.03 -27.97 18.64
CA LEU A 132 17.60 -27.70 19.97
C LEU A 132 16.83 -28.40 21.11
N GLY A 133 15.57 -28.83 20.85
CA GLY A 133 14.75 -29.61 21.77
C GLY A 133 13.39 -28.99 22.05
N ALA A 134 12.53 -29.76 22.73
CA ALA A 134 11.13 -29.39 22.98
C ALA A 134 10.99 -28.07 23.76
N ASN A 135 11.84 -27.83 24.77
CA ASN A 135 11.78 -26.61 25.58
C ASN A 135 12.18 -25.35 24.78
N ALA A 136 13.18 -25.48 23.89
CA ALA A 136 13.60 -24.39 23.01
C ALA A 136 12.52 -24.06 21.97
N LEU A 137 11.88 -25.08 21.41
CA LEU A 137 10.75 -24.90 20.51
C LEU A 137 9.56 -24.22 21.20
N ALA A 138 9.19 -24.68 22.40
CA ALA A 138 8.12 -24.06 23.18
C ALA A 138 8.43 -22.58 23.50
N CYS A 139 9.68 -22.28 23.88
CA CYS A 139 10.15 -20.91 24.10
C CYS A 139 10.02 -20.06 22.82
N HIS A 140 10.48 -20.57 21.67
CA HIS A 140 10.33 -19.91 20.36
C HIS A 140 8.87 -19.65 20.00
N SER A 141 7.98 -20.62 20.21
CA SER A 141 6.55 -20.47 19.94
C SER A 141 5.88 -19.42 20.83
N ILE A 142 6.23 -19.34 22.11
CA ILE A 142 5.71 -18.30 23.02
C ILE A 142 6.18 -16.91 22.55
N LEU A 143 7.46 -16.76 22.24
CA LEU A 143 8.01 -15.49 21.77
C LEU A 143 7.45 -15.06 20.41
N THR A 144 7.27 -16.01 19.47
CA THR A 144 6.66 -15.73 18.16
C THR A 144 5.19 -15.35 18.29
N GLN A 145 4.42 -16.00 19.17
CA GLN A 145 3.03 -15.60 19.45
C GLN A 145 2.98 -14.22 20.12
N THR A 146 3.93 -13.93 21.00
CA THR A 146 4.09 -12.61 21.62
C THR A 146 4.34 -11.55 20.56
N ALA A 147 5.30 -11.77 19.64
CA ALA A 147 5.54 -10.89 18.48
C ALA A 147 4.29 -10.70 17.63
N GLY A 148 3.60 -11.79 17.27
CA GLY A 148 2.39 -11.73 16.45
C GLY A 148 1.27 -10.91 17.09
N LEU A 149 1.06 -11.03 18.41
CA LEU A 149 0.05 -10.26 19.14
C LEU A 149 0.36 -8.76 19.09
N PHE A 150 1.62 -8.41 19.30
CA PHE A 150 2.09 -7.04 19.35
C PHE A 150 2.19 -6.37 17.98
N TYR A 151 2.56 -7.14 16.95
CA TYR A 151 2.64 -6.68 15.56
C TYR A 151 1.27 -6.29 14.97
N MET A 152 0.14 -6.64 15.58
CA MET A 152 -1.19 -6.24 15.07
C MET A 152 -1.42 -4.72 15.07
N LEU A 153 -0.87 -4.01 16.07
CA LEU A 153 -0.96 -2.55 16.15
C LEU A 153 -0.16 -1.85 15.04
N PRO A 154 1.15 -2.09 14.85
CA PRO A 154 1.92 -1.50 13.76
C PRO A 154 1.46 -1.98 12.39
N LEU A 155 0.95 -3.22 12.25
CA LEU A 155 0.34 -3.68 11.01
C LEU A 155 -0.85 -2.79 10.61
N GLY A 156 -1.72 -2.43 11.57
CA GLY A 156 -2.82 -1.49 11.34
C GLY A 156 -2.34 -0.11 10.86
N ILE A 157 -1.28 0.42 11.48
CA ILE A 157 -0.65 1.68 11.07
C ILE A 157 -0.05 1.54 9.67
N GLY A 158 0.64 0.43 9.37
CA GLY A 158 1.21 0.15 8.06
C GLY A 158 0.15 0.06 6.96
N VAL A 159 -1.03 -0.49 7.24
CA VAL A 159 -2.18 -0.46 6.31
C VAL A 159 -2.68 0.97 6.12
N ALA A 160 -2.82 1.75 7.19
CA ALA A 160 -3.22 3.15 7.10
C ALA A 160 -2.22 3.99 6.28
N VAL A 161 -0.92 3.80 6.49
CA VAL A 161 0.16 4.41 5.69
C VAL A 161 0.02 4.01 4.23
N THR A 162 -0.15 2.72 3.92
CA THR A 162 -0.33 2.28 2.52
C THR A 162 -1.49 2.99 1.83
N THR A 163 -2.63 3.12 2.50
CA THR A 163 -3.82 3.74 1.92
C THR A 163 -3.68 5.27 1.82
N LEU A 164 -3.31 5.96 2.90
CA LEU A 164 -3.27 7.42 2.93
C LEU A 164 -2.15 7.98 2.04
N VAL A 165 -0.96 7.38 2.10
CA VAL A 165 0.17 7.78 1.24
C VAL A 165 -0.14 7.43 -0.21
N GLY A 166 -0.71 6.25 -0.49
CA GLY A 166 -1.10 5.85 -1.84
C GLY A 166 -2.12 6.80 -2.47
N ASN A 167 -3.14 7.20 -1.71
CA ASN A 167 -4.15 8.16 -2.15
C ASN A 167 -3.53 9.53 -2.43
N ALA A 168 -2.72 10.08 -1.51
CA ALA A 168 -2.06 11.37 -1.71
C ALA A 168 -1.11 11.39 -2.92
N LEU A 169 -0.35 10.30 -3.16
CA LEU A 169 0.48 10.16 -4.35
C LEU A 169 -0.36 10.15 -5.64
N GLY A 170 -1.51 9.44 -5.64
CA GLY A 170 -2.45 9.39 -6.77
C GLY A 170 -3.28 10.67 -6.99
N GLU A 171 -3.23 11.60 -6.04
CA GLU A 171 -3.81 12.95 -6.13
C GLU A 171 -2.80 14.02 -6.54
N ALA A 172 -1.58 13.63 -6.91
CA ALA A 172 -0.49 14.56 -7.24
C ALA A 172 -0.06 15.46 -6.06
N GLN A 173 -0.17 14.97 -4.82
CA GLN A 173 0.19 15.69 -3.59
C GLN A 173 1.37 15.03 -2.86
N PRO A 174 2.61 15.10 -3.41
CA PRO A 174 3.78 14.42 -2.85
C PRO A 174 4.15 14.88 -1.43
N GLU A 175 4.00 16.17 -1.13
CA GLU A 175 4.27 16.72 0.21
C GLU A 175 3.31 16.19 1.28
N VAL A 176 2.03 16.02 0.92
CA VAL A 176 1.03 15.45 1.82
C VAL A 176 1.31 13.97 2.05
N ALA A 177 1.67 13.24 1.00
CA ALA A 177 2.09 11.84 1.09
C ALA A 177 3.30 11.67 2.04
N ARG A 178 4.31 12.54 1.92
CA ARG A 178 5.48 12.57 2.80
C ARG A 178 5.11 12.82 4.26
N ARG A 179 4.21 13.78 4.52
CA ARG A 179 3.72 14.07 5.89
C ARG A 179 2.97 12.89 6.50
N TYR A 180 2.08 12.24 5.75
CA TYR A 180 1.37 11.06 6.23
C TYR A 180 2.32 9.91 6.58
N MET A 181 3.38 9.72 5.79
CA MET A 181 4.41 8.74 6.11
C MET A 181 5.09 9.06 7.46
N TYR A 182 5.58 10.28 7.67
CA TYR A 182 6.26 10.63 8.92
C TYR A 182 5.34 10.60 10.13
N VAL A 183 4.08 11.01 9.99
CA VAL A 183 3.09 10.90 11.06
C VAL A 183 2.85 9.43 11.41
N GLY A 184 2.73 8.55 10.41
CA GLY A 184 2.59 7.11 10.61
C GLY A 184 3.79 6.51 11.34
N LEU A 185 5.02 6.89 10.96
CA LEU A 185 6.24 6.46 11.65
C LEU A 185 6.34 6.99 13.08
N GLY A 186 5.98 8.25 13.31
CA GLY A 186 6.02 8.87 14.65
C GLY A 186 5.00 8.25 15.62
N VAL A 187 3.75 8.08 15.17
CA VAL A 187 2.70 7.40 15.94
C VAL A 187 3.07 5.94 16.18
N GLY A 188 3.61 5.27 15.16
CA GLY A 188 4.13 3.91 15.27
C GLY A 188 5.22 3.79 16.33
N ALA A 189 6.29 4.56 16.22
CA ALA A 189 7.40 4.55 17.16
C ALA A 189 6.93 4.77 18.60
N LEU A 190 6.03 5.74 18.84
CA LEU A 190 5.48 5.99 20.16
C LEU A 190 4.73 4.77 20.72
N LEU A 191 3.83 4.19 19.92
CA LEU A 191 3.04 3.02 20.34
C LEU A 191 3.92 1.80 20.62
N ILE A 192 4.88 1.53 19.74
CA ILE A 192 5.80 0.40 19.86
C ILE A 192 6.68 0.56 21.11
N THR A 193 7.18 1.77 21.39
CA THR A 193 7.97 2.02 22.62
C THR A 193 7.14 1.82 23.89
N VAL A 194 5.89 2.31 23.92
CA VAL A 194 5.00 2.11 25.08
C VAL A 194 4.70 0.63 25.27
N GLN A 195 4.36 -0.08 24.19
CA GLN A 195 4.08 -1.51 24.20
C GLN A 195 5.28 -2.33 24.68
N GLY A 196 6.46 -2.13 24.08
CA GLY A 196 7.69 -2.79 24.49
C GLY A 196 8.04 -2.51 25.94
N GLY A 197 7.83 -1.27 26.40
CA GLY A 197 7.95 -0.86 27.80
C GLY A 197 7.10 -1.70 28.76
N VAL A 198 5.80 -1.82 28.47
CA VAL A 198 4.86 -2.58 29.32
C VAL A 198 5.20 -4.06 29.33
N VAL A 199 5.46 -4.65 28.17
CA VAL A 199 5.61 -6.11 28.04
C VAL A 199 6.94 -6.58 28.57
N CYS A 200 8.03 -5.94 28.14
CA CYS A 200 9.38 -6.40 28.41
C CYS A 200 9.86 -6.03 29.81
N PHE A 201 9.26 -5.01 30.44
CA PHE A 201 9.68 -4.55 31.78
C PHE A 201 8.62 -4.76 32.85
N ILE A 202 7.33 -4.49 32.58
CA ILE A 202 6.28 -4.60 33.60
C ILE A 202 5.75 -6.03 33.70
N LEU A 203 5.47 -6.67 32.57
CA LEU A 203 4.87 -8.02 32.52
C LEU A 203 5.90 -9.15 32.44
N ARG A 204 7.21 -8.86 32.51
CA ARG A 204 8.28 -9.84 32.30
C ARG A 204 8.14 -11.12 33.12
N GLY A 205 7.77 -10.99 34.40
CA GLY A 205 7.67 -12.14 35.31
C GLY A 205 6.36 -12.92 35.19
N THR A 206 5.30 -12.32 34.67
CA THR A 206 3.95 -12.94 34.61
C THR A 206 3.59 -13.39 33.20
N TRP A 207 4.14 -12.75 32.17
CA TRP A 207 3.80 -13.01 30.77
C TRP A 207 4.05 -14.47 30.37
N PRO A 208 5.21 -15.10 30.63
CA PRO A 208 5.45 -16.48 30.22
C PRO A 208 4.55 -17.48 30.94
N ALA A 209 4.18 -17.18 32.18
CA ALA A 209 3.30 -18.02 33.00
C ALA A 209 1.85 -18.05 32.48
N LEU A 210 1.44 -17.12 31.60
CA LEU A 210 0.16 -17.17 30.91
C LEU A 210 0.10 -18.26 29.83
N PHE A 211 1.26 -18.68 29.31
CA PHE A 211 1.34 -19.64 28.21
C PHE A 211 1.60 -21.07 28.69
N THR A 212 2.35 -21.25 29.77
CA THR A 212 2.76 -22.58 30.25
C THR A 212 3.01 -22.61 31.75
N ASN A 213 2.78 -23.79 32.34
CA ASN A 213 3.11 -24.10 33.72
C ASN A 213 4.51 -24.73 33.88
N ASP A 214 5.23 -24.96 32.78
CA ASP A 214 6.61 -25.49 32.83
C ASP A 214 7.59 -24.38 33.23
N GLU A 215 8.09 -24.46 34.47
CA GLU A 215 9.05 -23.51 35.04
C GLU A 215 10.32 -23.36 34.20
N THR A 216 10.76 -24.41 33.52
CA THR A 216 11.94 -24.38 32.65
C THR A 216 11.71 -23.45 31.47
N VAL A 217 10.56 -23.60 30.80
CA VAL A 217 10.19 -22.77 29.65
C VAL A 217 9.90 -21.33 30.10
N VAL A 218 9.22 -21.14 31.22
CA VAL A 218 8.98 -19.83 31.83
C VAL A 218 10.30 -19.09 32.04
N LYS A 219 11.31 -19.75 32.62
CA LYS A 219 12.63 -19.16 32.84
C LYS A 219 13.31 -18.80 31.52
N MET A 220 13.32 -19.71 30.53
CA MET A 220 13.92 -19.45 29.22
C MET A 220 13.31 -18.23 28.52
N VAL A 221 11.98 -18.11 28.52
CA VAL A 221 11.29 -16.95 27.94
C VAL A 221 11.61 -15.67 28.74
N THR A 222 11.64 -15.76 30.07
CA THR A 222 11.98 -14.63 30.96
C THR A 222 13.37 -14.08 30.70
N ASP A 223 14.32 -14.95 30.37
CA ASP A 223 15.70 -14.57 30.05
C ASP A 223 15.85 -13.93 28.66
N ILE A 224 14.98 -14.30 27.71
CA ILE A 224 15.01 -13.79 26.32
C ILE A 224 14.16 -12.52 26.14
N LEU A 225 13.14 -12.30 26.97
CA LEU A 225 12.26 -11.11 26.89
C LEU A 225 13.01 -9.75 26.79
N PRO A 226 14.14 -9.51 27.46
CA PRO A 226 14.93 -8.29 27.23
C PRO A 226 15.47 -8.16 25.80
N TRP A 227 15.89 -9.27 25.18
CA TRP A 227 16.31 -9.31 23.78
C TRP A 227 15.13 -9.13 22.84
N PHE A 228 13.96 -9.65 23.22
CA PHE A 228 12.73 -9.43 22.49
C PHE A 228 12.40 -7.94 22.36
N ALA A 229 12.68 -7.11 23.37
CA ALA A 229 12.50 -5.66 23.25
C ALA A 229 13.35 -5.04 22.13
N LEU A 230 14.59 -5.50 21.97
CA LEU A 230 15.50 -5.06 20.90
C LEU A 230 15.05 -5.57 19.52
N PHE A 231 14.38 -6.71 19.47
CA PHE A 231 13.76 -7.25 18.26
C PHE A 231 12.51 -6.47 17.87
N ALA A 232 11.62 -6.22 18.83
CA ALA A 232 10.27 -5.70 18.59
C ALA A 232 10.29 -4.32 17.91
N PHE A 233 11.13 -3.40 18.37
CA PHE A 233 11.17 -2.05 17.80
C PHE A 233 11.50 -2.01 16.29
N PRO A 234 12.63 -2.56 15.82
CA PRO A 234 12.94 -2.57 14.39
C PRO A 234 11.95 -3.43 13.58
N ASP A 235 11.47 -4.55 14.11
CA ASP A 235 10.50 -5.42 13.42
C ASP A 235 9.14 -4.74 13.19
N GLU A 236 8.64 -4.03 14.19
CA GLU A 236 7.37 -3.33 14.07
C GLU A 236 7.52 -2.07 13.20
N MET A 237 8.63 -1.34 13.31
CA MET A 237 8.90 -0.16 12.48
C MET A 237 9.11 -0.50 11.00
N GLN A 238 9.86 -1.56 10.68
CA GLN A 238 10.01 -1.99 9.28
C GLN A 238 8.65 -2.41 8.71
N GLY A 239 7.74 -2.98 9.51
CA GLY A 239 6.38 -3.35 9.08
C GLY A 239 5.54 -2.13 8.67
N ILE A 240 5.69 -1.01 9.38
CA ILE A 240 5.07 0.27 9.00
C ILE A 240 5.72 0.81 7.71
N MET A 241 7.05 0.78 7.62
CA MET A 241 7.79 1.22 6.42
C MET A 241 7.47 0.37 5.20
N ALA A 242 7.27 -0.94 5.35
CA ALA A 242 6.77 -1.83 4.30
C ALA A 242 5.44 -1.34 3.73
N GLY A 243 4.62 -0.69 4.56
CA GLY A 243 3.42 0.03 4.15
C GLY A 243 3.68 1.16 3.17
N ALA A 244 4.76 1.93 3.36
CA ALA A 244 5.18 2.99 2.46
C ALA A 244 5.72 2.44 1.13
N PHE A 245 6.49 1.34 1.16
CA PHE A 245 6.93 0.65 -0.06
C PHE A 245 5.74 0.16 -0.90
N ARG A 246 4.71 -0.36 -0.22
CA ARG A 246 3.44 -0.75 -0.87
C ARG A 246 2.71 0.44 -1.48
N SER A 247 2.64 1.60 -0.83
CA SER A 247 1.98 2.79 -1.40
C SER A 247 2.71 3.37 -2.61
N MET A 248 4.04 3.32 -2.64
CA MET A 248 4.84 3.80 -3.78
C MET A 248 4.84 2.81 -4.96
N GLY A 249 4.38 1.57 -4.74
CA GLY A 249 4.50 0.50 -5.72
C GLY A 249 5.95 0.05 -5.93
N ARG A 250 6.75 0.07 -4.86
CA ARG A 250 8.16 -0.34 -4.80
C ARG A 250 8.37 -1.66 -4.05
N GLN A 251 7.36 -2.53 -4.06
CA GLN A 251 7.39 -3.82 -3.35
C GLN A 251 8.55 -4.71 -3.79
N MET A 252 8.98 -4.63 -5.05
CA MET A 252 10.14 -5.39 -5.54
C MET A 252 11.44 -4.99 -4.85
N LEU A 253 11.63 -3.69 -4.54
CA LEU A 253 12.79 -3.25 -3.79
C LEU A 253 12.75 -3.79 -2.36
N GLY A 254 11.58 -3.73 -1.71
CA GLY A 254 11.37 -4.33 -0.39
C GLY A 254 11.63 -5.84 -0.39
N ALA A 255 11.13 -6.57 -1.39
CA ALA A 255 11.37 -8.00 -1.55
C ALA A 255 12.86 -8.34 -1.72
N LYS A 256 13.62 -7.53 -2.48
CA LYS A 256 15.08 -7.71 -2.62
C LYS A 256 15.80 -7.50 -1.30
N ILE A 257 15.47 -6.44 -0.56
CA ILE A 257 16.04 -6.17 0.76
C ILE A 257 15.73 -7.33 1.72
N ASN A 258 14.48 -7.77 1.79
CA ASN A 258 14.05 -8.90 2.62
C ASN A 258 14.76 -10.20 2.20
N GLY A 259 14.93 -10.41 0.90
CA GLY A 259 15.59 -11.59 0.33
C GLY A 259 17.08 -11.66 0.65
N ILE A 260 17.71 -10.53 0.97
CA ILE A 260 19.09 -10.47 1.47
C ILE A 260 19.09 -10.62 2.99
N CYS A 261 18.30 -9.81 3.69
CA CYS A 261 18.39 -9.69 5.15
C CYS A 261 17.89 -10.94 5.88
N TYR A 262 16.78 -11.55 5.48
CA TYR A 262 16.26 -12.70 6.22
C TYR A 262 17.01 -14.00 5.92
N PRO A 263 17.15 -14.44 4.66
CA PRO A 263 17.83 -15.71 4.36
C PRO A 263 19.34 -15.66 4.59
N PHE A 264 20.04 -14.61 4.13
CA PHE A 264 21.51 -14.61 4.16
C PHE A 264 22.07 -14.08 5.47
N VAL A 265 21.46 -13.06 6.07
CA VAL A 265 21.93 -12.52 7.35
C VAL A 265 21.22 -13.23 8.51
N GLY A 266 19.89 -13.22 8.52
CA GLY A 266 19.07 -13.75 9.60
C GLY A 266 19.26 -15.23 9.85
N LEU A 267 19.01 -16.08 8.85
CA LEU A 267 19.12 -17.54 9.03
C LEU A 267 20.56 -17.99 9.24
N THR A 268 21.52 -17.41 8.52
CA THR A 268 22.94 -17.76 8.70
C THR A 268 23.41 -17.42 10.12
N LEU A 269 23.11 -16.22 10.62
CA LEU A 269 23.47 -15.85 11.99
C LEU A 269 22.69 -16.67 13.02
N SER A 270 21.40 -16.91 12.79
CA SER A 270 20.59 -17.76 13.66
C SER A 270 21.21 -19.14 13.80
N TYR A 271 21.65 -19.75 12.70
CA TYR A 271 22.31 -21.06 12.70
C TYR A 271 23.68 -21.04 13.39
N ILE A 272 24.56 -20.10 13.03
CA ILE A 272 25.92 -20.00 13.60
C ILE A 272 25.85 -19.74 15.11
N LEU A 273 25.03 -18.78 15.55
CA LEU A 273 24.95 -18.39 16.95
C LEU A 273 24.26 -19.48 17.80
N SER A 274 23.24 -20.15 17.26
CA SER A 274 22.50 -21.16 18.03
C SER A 274 23.22 -22.51 18.11
N ASP A 275 23.72 -23.02 16.98
CA ASP A 275 24.24 -24.38 16.85
C ASP A 275 25.78 -24.40 16.94
N THR A 276 26.46 -23.60 16.12
CA THR A 276 27.94 -23.62 16.06
C THR A 276 28.59 -23.05 17.32
N LEU A 277 28.08 -21.90 17.81
CA LEU A 277 28.56 -21.27 19.05
C LEU A 277 27.81 -21.76 20.30
N LYS A 278 26.87 -22.70 20.15
CA LYS A 278 26.06 -23.28 21.24
C LYS A 278 25.31 -22.23 22.07
N GLY A 279 24.91 -21.11 21.47
CA GLY A 279 24.08 -20.08 22.10
C GLY A 279 22.61 -20.50 22.26
N GLY A 280 22.21 -21.65 21.70
CA GLY A 280 20.88 -22.21 21.85
C GLY A 280 19.79 -21.27 21.29
N ILE A 281 18.66 -21.20 21.98
CA ILE A 281 17.51 -20.38 21.55
C ILE A 281 17.84 -18.88 21.48
N LEU A 282 18.73 -18.39 22.35
CA LEU A 282 19.16 -16.99 22.33
C LEU A 282 19.88 -16.65 21.02
N GLY A 283 20.71 -17.57 20.51
CA GLY A 283 21.40 -17.39 19.24
C GLY A 283 20.45 -17.25 18.04
N ILE A 284 19.32 -17.98 18.06
CA ILE A 284 18.27 -17.84 17.04
C ILE A 284 17.69 -16.42 17.06
N TRP A 285 17.34 -15.93 18.25
CA TRP A 285 16.76 -14.59 18.41
C TRP A 285 17.76 -13.47 18.13
N GLN A 286 19.04 -13.65 18.41
CA GLN A 286 20.10 -12.71 18.02
C GLN A 286 20.23 -12.61 16.49
N GLY A 287 20.16 -13.74 15.77
CA GLY A 287 20.14 -13.75 14.31
C GLY A 287 18.92 -13.01 13.74
N LEU A 288 17.74 -13.22 14.34
CA LEU A 288 16.52 -12.47 13.99
C LEU A 288 16.70 -10.96 14.21
N ILE A 289 17.21 -10.55 15.38
CA ILE A 289 17.48 -9.14 15.71
C ILE A 289 18.38 -8.49 14.66
N CYS A 290 19.47 -9.16 14.27
CA CYS A 290 20.37 -8.65 13.24
C CYS A 290 19.65 -8.45 11.89
N ALA A 291 18.81 -9.39 11.47
CA ALA A 291 18.07 -9.29 10.21
C ALA A 291 17.04 -8.15 10.21
N VAL A 292 16.22 -8.04 11.26
CA VAL A 292 15.20 -6.98 11.35
C VAL A 292 15.84 -5.61 11.52
N THR A 293 16.94 -5.52 12.27
CA THR A 293 17.66 -4.25 12.47
C THR A 293 18.26 -3.78 11.15
N LEU A 294 18.90 -4.67 10.38
CA LEU A 294 19.44 -4.34 9.07
C LEU A 294 18.33 -3.91 8.10
N THR A 295 17.22 -4.65 8.06
CA THR A 295 16.06 -4.34 7.21
C THR A 295 15.47 -2.98 7.56
N PHE A 296 15.28 -2.70 8.85
CA PHE A 296 14.83 -1.40 9.35
C PHE A 296 15.72 -0.25 8.86
N PHE A 297 17.04 -0.36 9.00
CA PHE A 297 17.95 0.69 8.55
C PHE A 297 17.95 0.86 7.03
N LEU A 298 17.88 -0.23 6.26
CA LEU A 298 17.80 -0.16 4.80
C LEU A 298 16.49 0.47 4.32
N TYR A 299 15.36 0.15 4.96
CA TYR A 299 14.07 0.77 4.68
C TYR A 299 14.08 2.26 5.05
N ALA A 300 14.61 2.61 6.22
CA ALA A 300 14.74 3.98 6.66
C ALA A 300 15.65 4.80 5.73
N ALA A 301 16.81 4.26 5.36
CA ALA A 301 17.73 4.89 4.42
C ALA A 301 17.07 5.14 3.08
N PHE A 302 16.33 4.17 2.55
CA PHE A 302 15.56 4.36 1.32
C PHE A 302 14.55 5.51 1.45
N LEU A 303 13.72 5.49 2.49
CA LEU A 303 12.64 6.47 2.68
C LEU A 303 13.15 7.89 2.96
N VAL A 304 14.28 8.04 3.64
CA VAL A 304 14.83 9.35 4.03
C VAL A 304 15.76 9.90 2.96
N CYS A 305 16.65 9.07 2.40
CA CYS A 305 17.73 9.54 1.55
C CYS A 305 17.45 9.36 0.05
N PHE A 306 16.64 8.38 -0.34
CA PHE A 306 16.49 7.99 -1.76
C PHE A 306 15.07 8.15 -2.31
N ALA A 307 14.06 8.36 -1.46
CA ALA A 307 12.68 8.52 -1.88
C ALA A 307 12.44 9.93 -2.43
N ASP A 308 12.39 10.04 -3.75
CA ASP A 308 11.89 11.24 -4.45
C ASP A 308 10.36 11.19 -4.53
N TRP A 309 9.71 11.88 -3.59
CA TRP A 309 8.25 11.94 -3.46
C TRP A 309 7.57 12.51 -4.71
N GLU A 310 8.20 13.45 -5.42
CA GLU A 310 7.64 14.00 -6.65
C GLU A 310 7.66 12.94 -7.77
N ARG A 311 8.78 12.23 -7.91
CA ARG A 311 8.89 11.14 -8.88
C ARG A 311 7.88 10.03 -8.58
N GLU A 312 7.74 9.62 -7.32
CA GLU A 312 6.75 8.60 -6.94
C GLU A 312 5.33 9.05 -7.25
N SER A 313 5.02 10.33 -7.03
CA SER A 313 3.70 10.88 -7.34
C SER A 313 3.42 10.90 -8.85
N ARG A 314 4.40 11.30 -9.68
CA ARG A 314 4.28 11.23 -11.15
C ARG A 314 4.01 9.81 -11.64
N ILE A 315 4.73 8.83 -11.09
CA ILE A 315 4.54 7.41 -11.41
C ILE A 315 3.14 6.95 -10.99
N ALA A 316 2.67 7.34 -9.80
CA ALA A 316 1.34 6.98 -9.30
C ALA A 316 0.21 7.57 -10.16
N VAL A 317 0.30 8.84 -10.56
CA VAL A 317 -0.67 9.52 -11.44
C VAL A 317 -0.72 8.84 -12.80
N ARG A 318 0.45 8.50 -13.37
CA ARG A 318 0.54 7.76 -14.65
C ARG A 318 -0.11 6.38 -14.55
N ARG A 319 0.15 5.62 -13.48
CA ARG A 319 -0.48 4.32 -13.21
C ARG A 319 -2.00 4.41 -13.05
N ALA A 320 -2.49 5.52 -12.50
CA ALA A 320 -3.92 5.78 -12.35
C ALA A 320 -4.62 6.20 -13.66
N GLY A 321 -3.88 6.38 -14.76
CA GLY A 321 -4.44 6.80 -16.05
C GLY A 321 -4.97 8.23 -16.08
N LYS A 322 -4.60 9.07 -15.10
CA LYS A 322 -4.93 10.50 -15.09
C LYS A 322 -3.89 11.23 -15.95
N LYS A 323 -4.32 12.11 -16.88
CA LYS A 323 -3.41 13.03 -17.59
C LYS A 323 -2.72 13.93 -16.56
N ASP A 324 -1.40 14.07 -16.68
CA ASP A 324 -0.59 14.83 -15.75
C ASP A 324 -1.04 16.31 -15.76
N ARG A 325 -1.56 16.77 -14.63
CA ARG A 325 -2.20 18.10 -14.51
C ARG A 325 -1.17 19.23 -14.62
N ARG A 326 0.12 18.93 -14.38
CA ARG A 326 1.23 19.90 -14.49
C ARG A 326 1.62 20.17 -15.95
N THR A 327 1.43 19.22 -16.87
CA THR A 327 1.74 19.43 -18.30
C THR A 327 0.70 20.34 -18.99
N VAL A 328 -0.53 20.37 -18.47
CA VAL A 328 -1.61 21.22 -19.00
C VAL A 328 -1.41 22.69 -18.61
N THR A 329 -0.85 22.97 -17.43
CA THR A 329 -0.53 24.35 -17.03
C THR A 329 0.73 24.90 -17.68
N ALA A 330 1.70 24.04 -18.04
CA ALA A 330 2.86 24.48 -18.81
C ALA A 330 2.49 24.83 -20.26
N THR A 331 1.62 24.03 -20.90
CA THR A 331 1.14 24.31 -22.26
C THR A 331 0.24 25.56 -22.32
N HIS A 332 -0.65 25.77 -21.34
CA HIS A 332 -1.45 27.01 -21.30
C HIS A 332 -0.64 28.26 -20.90
N GLY A 333 0.51 28.10 -20.23
CA GLY A 333 1.39 29.22 -19.86
C GLY A 333 2.31 29.67 -20.99
N ASP A 334 2.76 28.74 -21.84
CA ASP A 334 3.61 29.05 -23.00
C ASP A 334 2.79 29.60 -24.18
N ASP A 335 1.56 29.11 -24.40
CA ASP A 335 0.67 29.64 -25.45
C ASP A 335 0.35 31.14 -25.20
N ASP A 336 0.16 31.55 -23.94
CA ASP A 336 -0.11 32.95 -23.58
C ASP A 336 1.13 33.87 -23.72
N ILE A 337 2.34 33.32 -23.59
CA ILE A 337 3.61 34.05 -23.76
C ILE A 337 4.00 34.15 -25.25
N GLU A 338 3.68 33.13 -26.04
CA GLU A 338 3.93 33.13 -27.48
C GLU A 338 2.92 34.03 -28.23
N PHE A 339 1.64 34.00 -27.83
CA PHE A 339 0.61 34.88 -28.40
C PHE A 339 0.85 36.37 -28.08
N SER A 340 1.38 36.67 -26.88
CA SER A 340 1.72 38.05 -26.50
C SER A 340 3.00 38.57 -27.16
N ARG A 341 3.96 37.70 -27.51
CA ARG A 341 5.12 38.08 -28.33
C ARG A 341 4.75 38.32 -29.79
N ILE A 342 3.91 37.48 -30.37
CA ILE A 342 3.45 37.63 -31.77
C ILE A 342 2.56 38.87 -31.93
N ALA A 343 1.74 39.22 -30.92
CA ALA A 343 0.93 40.43 -30.93
C ALA A 343 1.74 41.74 -30.80
N SER A 344 2.99 41.67 -30.33
CA SER A 344 3.89 42.84 -30.17
C SER A 344 4.75 43.15 -31.40
N LEU A 345 4.83 42.23 -32.36
CA LEU A 345 5.57 42.40 -33.60
C LEU A 345 4.59 42.79 -34.72
N GLY A 346 4.25 44.08 -34.74
CA GLY A 346 3.56 44.67 -35.87
C GLY A 346 4.45 44.69 -37.11
N SER A 347 4.01 43.99 -38.17
CA SER A 347 4.14 44.39 -39.58
C SER A 347 5.46 45.08 -39.99
N SER A 348 6.60 44.42 -39.83
CA SER A 348 7.69 44.41 -40.81
C SER A 348 8.71 43.35 -40.40
N ASP A 349 9.31 42.70 -41.39
CA ASP A 349 10.47 41.79 -41.27
C ASP A 349 10.15 40.33 -40.94
N ALA A 350 9.28 39.73 -41.76
CA ALA A 350 9.26 38.28 -41.98
C ALA A 350 10.35 37.88 -42.99
N ALA A 351 11.62 37.88 -42.58
CA ALA A 351 12.70 37.16 -43.27
C ALA A 351 13.98 37.23 -42.43
N LEU A 352 14.21 36.20 -41.60
CA LEU A 352 15.52 35.73 -41.10
C LEU A 352 15.24 34.99 -39.79
N PHE A 353 15.31 33.66 -39.82
CA PHE A 353 16.05 32.83 -38.86
C PHE A 353 15.81 31.38 -39.27
N ARG A 354 16.86 30.82 -39.87
CA ARG A 354 17.02 29.44 -40.34
C ARG A 354 18.23 28.90 -39.58
N ASP A 355 18.11 27.66 -39.11
CA ASP A 355 19.18 26.73 -38.64
C ASP A 355 19.89 27.17 -37.32
N ASP A 356 20.20 26.32 -36.33
CA ASP A 356 20.85 25.00 -36.35
C ASP A 356 20.94 24.37 -34.92
N ASN A 357 21.17 23.04 -34.91
CA ASN A 357 21.80 22.16 -33.88
C ASN A 357 20.96 21.63 -32.69
N GLU A 358 20.66 20.31 -32.64
CA GLU A 358 21.51 19.13 -32.25
C GLU A 358 21.81 19.12 -30.73
N ASP A 359 21.75 18.05 -29.94
CA ASP A 359 21.46 16.61 -30.03
C ASP A 359 21.21 16.12 -28.58
N VAL A 360 20.67 14.90 -28.40
CA VAL A 360 21.15 13.86 -27.46
C VAL A 360 20.14 12.69 -27.44
N ASP A 361 20.53 11.66 -28.19
CA ASP A 361 20.46 10.21 -28.00
C ASP A 361 19.23 9.55 -27.37
N VAL A 362 18.50 8.89 -28.29
CA VAL A 362 17.56 7.80 -28.04
C VAL A 362 18.31 6.48 -28.21
N ASP A 363 18.44 5.69 -27.15
CA ASP A 363 18.73 4.26 -27.27
C ASP A 363 17.45 3.56 -27.77
N GLY A 364 17.50 3.15 -29.04
CA GLY A 364 16.58 2.19 -29.64
C GLY A 364 17.14 0.77 -29.53
N ASP A 365 16.25 -0.19 -29.34
CA ASP A 365 16.23 -1.46 -30.08
C ASP A 365 14.97 -2.25 -29.68
N ASP A 366 13.96 -2.26 -30.55
CA ASP A 366 13.54 -3.47 -31.26
C ASP A 366 12.26 -3.23 -32.12
N VAL A 367 12.53 -2.89 -33.38
CA VAL A 367 12.00 -3.48 -34.63
C VAL A 367 10.51 -3.88 -34.71
N ASN A 368 9.76 -3.04 -35.43
CA ASN A 368 8.90 -3.32 -36.59
C ASN A 368 8.05 -4.61 -36.62
N ARG A 369 6.73 -4.43 -36.73
CA ARG A 369 5.89 -5.10 -37.74
C ARG A 369 4.58 -4.34 -38.01
N ASP A 370 4.43 -4.01 -39.30
CA ASP A 370 3.21 -3.89 -40.10
C ASP A 370 2.27 -2.70 -39.84
N CYS A 371 2.50 -1.63 -40.63
CA CYS A 371 1.49 -0.69 -41.08
C CYS A 371 1.03 -1.12 -42.47
N ASP A 372 -0.27 -1.35 -42.65
CA ASP A 372 -0.99 -1.16 -43.91
C ASP A 372 -2.43 -0.77 -43.54
N ASP A 373 -2.97 0.18 -44.31
CA ASP A 373 -4.34 0.74 -44.30
C ASP A 373 -4.66 1.82 -43.25
N ASP A 374 -4.73 3.09 -43.68
CA ASP A 374 -5.81 4.07 -43.38
C ASP A 374 -5.39 5.50 -43.82
N ASP A 375 -5.48 5.80 -45.12
CA ASP A 375 -5.19 7.14 -45.71
C ASP A 375 -6.45 8.04 -45.86
N ASP A 376 -7.60 7.67 -45.28
CA ASP A 376 -8.88 8.39 -45.47
C ASP A 376 -9.32 9.28 -44.27
N ASP A 377 -8.56 9.33 -43.16
CA ASP A 377 -8.99 10.04 -41.93
C ASP A 377 -8.41 11.46 -41.73
N ASP A 378 -7.36 11.88 -42.45
CA ASP A 378 -6.73 13.19 -42.24
C ASP A 378 -7.58 14.37 -42.78
N ASP A 379 -8.39 14.13 -43.82
CA ASP A 379 -9.18 15.19 -44.47
C ASP A 379 -10.51 15.49 -43.75
N THR A 380 -10.95 14.57 -42.88
CA THR A 380 -12.15 14.71 -42.03
C THR A 380 -11.82 15.42 -40.71
N LEU A 381 -10.62 15.19 -40.17
CA LEU A 381 -10.10 15.83 -38.95
C LEU A 381 -9.74 17.32 -39.17
N ARG A 382 -9.25 17.68 -40.35
CA ARG A 382 -8.95 19.09 -40.71
C ARG A 382 -10.20 19.95 -40.88
N ARG A 383 -11.30 19.38 -41.40
CA ARG A 383 -12.60 20.10 -41.49
C ARG A 383 -13.28 20.23 -40.13
N ALA A 384 -13.19 19.21 -39.27
CA ALA A 384 -13.75 19.27 -37.92
C ALA A 384 -13.03 20.30 -37.01
N THR A 385 -11.72 20.50 -37.20
CA THR A 385 -10.93 21.48 -36.43
C THR A 385 -11.13 22.92 -36.91
N SER A 386 -11.43 23.16 -38.20
CA SER A 386 -11.80 24.49 -38.70
C SER A 386 -13.18 24.95 -38.24
N ASP A 387 -14.15 24.03 -38.14
CA ASP A 387 -15.52 24.39 -37.74
C ASP A 387 -15.61 24.66 -36.23
N VAL A 388 -14.87 23.92 -35.40
CA VAL A 388 -14.83 24.12 -33.94
C VAL A 388 -14.10 25.43 -33.56
N SER A 389 -13.14 25.88 -34.36
CA SER A 389 -12.42 27.15 -34.12
C SER A 389 -13.27 28.38 -34.49
N LEU A 390 -14.10 28.28 -35.55
CA LEU A 390 -15.05 29.34 -35.94
C LEU A 390 -16.22 29.51 -34.94
N ASP A 391 -16.73 28.42 -34.36
CA ASP A 391 -17.79 28.48 -33.34
C ASP A 391 -17.30 29.01 -31.99
N ARG A 392 -16.02 28.76 -31.65
CA ARG A 392 -15.39 29.37 -30.47
C ARG A 392 -15.16 30.87 -30.66
N ALA A 393 -14.77 31.32 -31.86
CA ALA A 393 -14.61 32.75 -32.16
C ALA A 393 -15.96 33.50 -32.08
N ARG A 394 -17.06 32.89 -32.56
CA ARG A 394 -18.41 33.45 -32.45
C ARG A 394 -18.94 33.50 -31.01
N SER A 395 -18.70 32.46 -30.21
CA SER A 395 -19.10 32.44 -28.78
C SER A 395 -18.34 33.48 -27.95
N SER A 396 -17.07 33.73 -28.29
CA SER A 396 -16.22 34.72 -27.62
C SER A 396 -16.65 36.16 -27.94
N MET A 397 -17.07 36.43 -29.18
CA MET A 397 -17.65 37.73 -29.57
C MET A 397 -19.00 38.01 -28.92
N GLN A 398 -19.85 37.00 -28.69
CA GLN A 398 -21.13 37.19 -27.98
C GLN A 398 -20.93 37.49 -26.47
N LEU A 399 -19.89 36.93 -25.85
CA LEU A 399 -19.54 37.21 -24.44
C LEU A 399 -18.98 38.62 -24.22
N ILE A 400 -18.35 39.22 -25.24
CA ILE A 400 -17.82 40.59 -25.18
C ILE A 400 -18.92 41.61 -25.54
N GLY A 401 -19.85 41.27 -26.44
CA GLY A 401 -21.01 42.13 -26.77
C GLY A 401 -22.12 42.17 -25.71
N GLY A 402 -22.20 41.16 -24.82
CA GLY A 402 -23.22 41.06 -23.77
C GLY A 402 -22.94 41.86 -22.49
N ARG A 403 -21.84 42.63 -22.42
CA ARG A 403 -21.42 43.36 -21.21
C ARG A 403 -21.68 44.87 -21.23
N LEU A 404 -22.50 45.35 -22.18
CA LEU A 404 -22.92 46.75 -22.29
C LEU A 404 -24.45 46.91 -22.35
N SER A 405 -25.19 46.23 -21.46
CA SER A 405 -26.62 46.50 -21.26
C SER A 405 -27.08 46.23 -19.83
N SER A 406 -26.73 47.11 -18.90
CA SER A 406 -27.63 47.43 -17.77
C SER A 406 -27.24 48.78 -17.16
N GLU A 407 -28.05 49.80 -17.45
CA GLU A 407 -28.15 51.02 -16.63
C GLU A 407 -28.62 50.65 -15.23
N SER A 408 -27.71 50.37 -14.28
CA SER A 408 -28.09 50.29 -12.86
C SER A 408 -26.97 50.52 -11.83
N ASP A 409 -25.78 51.02 -12.21
CA ASP A 409 -24.69 51.28 -11.24
C ASP A 409 -23.95 52.63 -11.50
N ILE A 410 -24.69 53.70 -11.82
CA ILE A 410 -24.12 55.07 -11.96
C ILE A 410 -24.29 55.93 -10.68
N HIS A 411 -24.84 55.38 -9.59
CA HIS A 411 -24.97 56.12 -8.31
C HIS A 411 -24.42 55.35 -7.11
N MET A 412 -23.10 55.10 -7.07
CA MET A 412 -22.44 54.75 -5.80
C MET A 412 -20.91 54.97 -5.78
N LEU A 413 -20.39 56.01 -6.43
CA LEU A 413 -19.00 56.46 -6.26
C LEU A 413 -18.89 58.00 -6.29
N ALA A 414 -19.67 58.65 -5.42
CA ALA A 414 -19.46 60.03 -5.01
C ALA A 414 -19.77 60.16 -3.51
N ALA A 415 -18.81 59.72 -2.69
CA ALA A 415 -18.62 60.11 -1.28
C ALA A 415 -17.16 59.81 -0.89
#